data_AF-A0A972IB53-F1
#
_entry.id   AF-A0A972IB53-F1
#
_cell.length_a   1.000
_cell.length_b   1.000
_cell.length_c   1.000
_cell.angle_alpha   90.00
_cell.angle_beta   90.00
_cell.angle_gamma   90.00
#
_symmetry.space_group_name_H-M   'P 1'
#
loop_
_entity.id
_entity.type
_entity.pdbx_description
1 polymer ?
#
loop_
_entity_poly.entity_id
_entity_poly.type
_entity_poly.pdbx_seq_one_letter_code
_entity_poly.pdbx_strand_id
1 'polypeptide(L)'
;ANSALVDAAVLVQELSRAPDVPTGLAAYDARRRPKVKAVAKTSARLGRLAELTNPVLRFVRDRVLMPLAGRADGTAAARLALQEPVEILRGALPAGAG
;
A
#
# COMPACT_ATOMS: atom_id res chain seq x y z
N ALA A 1 -9.21 1.89 4.50
CA ALA A 1 -10.02 2.48 3.42
C ALA A 1 -9.24 2.66 2.11
N ASN A 2 -8.02 3.22 2.11
CA ASN A 2 -7.24 3.46 0.88
C ASN A 2 -7.06 2.23 -0.04
N SER A 3 -6.74 1.06 0.54
CA SER A 3 -6.51 -0.16 -0.25
C SER A 3 -7.70 -0.59 -1.09
N ALA A 4 -8.93 -0.45 -0.56
CA ALA A 4 -10.14 -0.89 -1.26
C ALA A 4 -10.42 -0.04 -2.52
N LEU A 5 -10.17 1.26 -2.46
CA LEU A 5 -10.32 2.16 -3.62
C LEU A 5 -9.30 1.84 -4.71
N VAL A 6 -8.05 1.60 -4.31
CA VAL A 6 -6.99 1.20 -5.25
C VAL A 6 -7.31 -0.17 -5.86
N ASP A 7 -7.79 -1.12 -5.05
CA ASP A 7 -8.19 -2.46 -5.50
C ASP A 7 -9.32 -2.36 -6.55
N ALA A 8 -10.35 -1.54 -6.30
CA ALA A 8 -11.43 -1.31 -7.26
C ALA A 8 -10.94 -0.71 -8.58
N ALA A 9 -10.09 0.32 -8.53
CA ALA A 9 -9.55 0.96 -9.74
C ALA A 9 -8.66 0.00 -10.56
N VAL A 10 -7.80 -0.79 -9.89
CA VAL A 10 -6.99 -1.81 -10.56
C VAL A 10 -7.87 -2.91 -11.14
N LEU A 11 -8.88 -3.37 -10.40
CA LEU A 11 -9.81 -4.40 -10.87
C LEU A 11 -10.55 -3.96 -12.13
N VAL A 12 -11.10 -2.73 -12.16
CA VAL A 12 -11.74 -2.17 -13.35
C VAL A 12 -10.77 -2.14 -14.53
N GLN A 13 -9.53 -1.72 -14.30
CA GLN A 13 -8.51 -1.65 -15.36
C GLN A 13 -8.15 -3.04 -15.93
N GLU A 14 -7.94 -4.04 -15.08
CA GLU A 14 -7.59 -5.41 -15.53
C GLU A 14 -8.78 -6.07 -16.23
N LEU A 15 -10.00 -5.92 -15.72
CA LEU A 15 -11.21 -6.44 -16.36
C LEU A 15 -11.49 -5.77 -17.71
N SER A 16 -11.18 -4.48 -17.87
CA SER A 16 -11.40 -3.75 -19.14
C SER A 16 -10.43 -4.17 -20.25
N ARG A 17 -9.32 -4.81 -19.91
CA ARG A 17 -8.26 -5.23 -20.85
C ARG A 17 -8.25 -6.73 -21.12
N ALA A 18 -8.86 -7.51 -20.23
CA ALA A 18 -8.87 -8.96 -20.32
C ALA A 18 -9.92 -9.48 -21.34
N PRO A 19 -9.63 -10.60 -22.01
CA PRO A 19 -10.58 -11.23 -22.95
C PRO A 19 -11.79 -11.86 -22.23
N ASP A 20 -11.66 -12.16 -20.93
CA ASP A 20 -12.70 -12.76 -20.10
C ASP A 20 -12.48 -12.41 -18.62
N VAL A 21 -13.54 -12.60 -17.80
CA VAL A 21 -13.53 -12.25 -16.37
C VAL A 21 -12.50 -13.06 -15.57
N PRO A 22 -12.41 -14.41 -15.69
CA PRO A 22 -11.36 -15.18 -15.03
C PRO A 22 -9.94 -14.67 -15.29
N THR A 23 -9.60 -14.36 -16.53
CA THR A 23 -8.29 -13.82 -16.92
C THR A 23 -8.01 -12.47 -16.25
N GLY A 24 -9.00 -11.57 -16.22
CA GLY A 24 -8.86 -10.27 -15.56
C GLY A 24 -8.71 -10.37 -14.04
N LEU A 25 -9.44 -11.29 -13.40
CA LEU A 25 -9.30 -11.54 -11.96
C LEU A 25 -7.93 -12.13 -11.60
N ALA A 26 -7.40 -13.03 -12.43
CA ALA A 26 -6.06 -13.59 -12.24
C ALA A 26 -4.98 -12.51 -12.37
N ALA A 27 -5.09 -11.62 -13.35
CA ALA A 27 -4.18 -10.49 -13.53
C ALA A 27 -4.25 -9.51 -12.35
N TYR A 28 -5.46 -9.20 -11.87
CA TYR A 28 -5.69 -8.40 -10.67
C TYR A 28 -5.01 -9.01 -9.43
N ASP A 29 -5.23 -10.31 -9.15
CA ASP A 29 -4.63 -10.97 -7.97
C ASP A 29 -3.10 -10.97 -8.07
N ALA A 30 -2.55 -11.35 -9.23
CA ALA A 30 -1.11 -11.37 -9.45
C ALA A 30 -0.46 -9.99 -9.20
N ARG A 31 -1.14 -8.92 -9.59
CA ARG A 31 -0.67 -7.54 -9.41
C ARG A 31 -0.78 -7.04 -7.98
N ARG A 32 -1.91 -7.32 -7.30
CA ARG A 32 -2.22 -6.73 -5.98
C ARG A 32 -1.71 -7.55 -4.80
N ARG A 33 -1.74 -8.88 -4.89
CA ARG A 33 -1.34 -9.78 -3.80
C ARG A 33 0.05 -9.51 -3.21
N PRO A 34 1.14 -9.30 -3.99
CA PRO A 34 2.44 -8.98 -3.40
C PRO A 34 2.46 -7.62 -2.69
N LYS A 35 1.76 -6.62 -3.24
CA LYS A 35 1.70 -5.25 -2.70
C LYS A 35 0.92 -5.20 -1.39
N VAL A 36 -0.26 -5.81 -1.36
CA VAL A 36 -1.09 -5.93 -0.15
C VAL A 36 -0.34 -6.69 0.95
N LYS A 37 0.35 -7.78 0.59
CA LYS A 37 1.16 -8.56 1.54
C LYS A 37 2.32 -7.75 2.12
N ALA A 38 2.97 -6.90 1.33
CA ALA A 38 4.05 -6.03 1.81
C ALA A 38 3.55 -5.00 2.83
N VAL A 39 2.39 -4.37 2.57
CA VAL A 39 1.74 -3.45 3.51
C VAL A 39 1.36 -4.18 4.79
N ALA A 40 0.64 -5.31 4.69
CA ALA A 40 0.20 -6.06 5.86
C ALA A 40 1.38 -6.50 6.75
N LYS A 41 2.48 -6.97 6.13
CA LYS A 41 3.71 -7.35 6.85
C LYS A 41 4.35 -6.16 7.54
N THR A 42 4.34 -5.00 6.91
CA THR A 42 4.89 -3.75 7.48
C THR A 42 4.03 -3.28 8.65
N SER A 43 2.71 -3.23 8.49
CA SER A 43 1.77 -2.89 9.55
C SER A 43 1.89 -3.84 10.75
N ALA A 44 2.01 -5.15 10.52
CA ALA A 44 2.21 -6.13 11.59
C ALA A 44 3.55 -5.98 12.32
N ARG A 45 4.61 -5.51 11.64
CA ARG A 45 5.88 -5.18 12.28
C ARG A 45 5.76 -3.90 13.11
N LEU A 46 5.10 -2.88 12.59
CA LEU A 46 4.87 -1.62 13.31
C LEU A 46 3.98 -1.83 14.54
N GLY A 47 2.93 -2.66 14.44
CA GLY A 47 2.08 -3.03 15.57
C GLY A 47 2.88 -3.68 16.70
N ARG A 48 3.71 -4.68 16.36
CA ARG A 48 4.62 -5.31 17.34
C ARG A 48 5.62 -4.34 17.97
N LEU A 49 6.12 -3.35 17.20
CA LEU A 49 6.99 -2.30 17.73
C LEU A 49 6.25 -1.30 18.63
N ALA A 50 4.96 -1.05 18.36
CA ALA A 50 4.12 -0.19 19.18
C ALA A 50 3.77 -0.85 20.51
N GLU A 51 3.55 -2.16 20.52
CA GLU A 51 3.25 -2.99 21.70
C GLU A 51 4.47 -3.27 22.60
N LEU A 52 5.68 -2.83 22.23
CA LEU A 52 6.85 -2.95 23.09
C LEU A 52 6.68 -2.12 24.37
N THR A 53 6.40 -2.80 25.48
CA THR A 53 6.21 -2.21 26.82
C THR A 53 7.49 -2.13 27.64
N ASN A 54 8.55 -2.85 27.25
CA ASN A 54 9.82 -2.80 27.96
C ASN A 54 10.43 -1.38 27.85
N PRO A 55 10.72 -0.70 28.97
CA PRO A 55 11.16 0.69 28.99
C PRO A 55 12.50 0.92 28.27
N VAL A 56 13.39 -0.08 28.25
CA VAL A 56 14.68 0.00 27.53
C VAL A 56 14.45 -0.06 26.02
N LEU A 57 13.63 -1.00 25.54
CA LEU A 57 13.30 -1.13 24.12
C LEU A 57 12.52 0.08 23.60
N ARG A 58 11.65 0.64 24.43
CA ARG A 58 10.94 1.89 24.15
C ARG A 58 11.91 3.07 24.01
N PHE A 59 12.89 3.19 24.91
CA PHE A 59 13.90 4.25 24.82
C PHE A 59 14.72 4.15 23.52
N VAL A 60 15.16 2.94 23.15
CA VAL A 60 15.89 2.72 21.89
C VAL A 60 15.02 3.05 20.67
N ARG A 61 13.76 2.63 20.67
CA ARG A 61 12.80 2.98 19.60
C ARG A 61 12.64 4.48 19.44
N ASP A 62 12.40 5.18 20.55
CA ASP A 62 12.06 6.60 20.54
C ASP A 62 13.29 7.48 20.26
N ARG A 63 14.49 7.08 20.71
CA ARG A 63 15.72 7.87 20.59
C ARG A 63 16.62 7.51 19.41
N VAL A 64 16.46 6.32 18.82
CA VAL A 64 17.32 5.85 17.73
C VAL A 64 16.51 5.57 16.47
N LEU A 65 15.45 4.75 16.55
CA LEU A 65 14.71 4.33 15.35
C LEU A 65 13.86 5.45 14.75
N MET A 66 13.15 6.22 15.56
CA MET A 66 12.31 7.33 15.09
C MET A 66 13.10 8.46 14.37
N PRO A 67 14.24 8.95 14.91
CA PRO A 67 15.06 9.96 14.23
C PRO A 67 15.69 9.45 12.93
N LEU A 68 16.07 8.18 12.87
CA LEU A 68 16.60 7.56 11.65
C LEU A 68 15.52 7.37 10.57
N ALA A 69 14.29 7.01 10.98
CA ALA A 69 13.16 6.92 10.07
C ALA A 69 12.78 8.29 9.48
N GLY A 70 12.91 9.38 10.25
CA GLY A 70 12.71 10.75 9.76
C GLY A 70 13.80 11.25 8.79
N ARG A 71 14.95 10.56 8.73
CA ARG A 71 16.04 10.82 7.77
C ARG A 71 15.99 9.95 6.53
N ALA A 72 15.18 8.88 6.56
CA ALA A 72 14.93 8.06 5.37
C ALA A 72 14.02 8.85 4.41
N ASP A 73 14.34 8.82 3.12
CA ASP A 73 13.64 9.55 2.07
C ASP A 73 12.11 9.40 2.21
N GLY A 74 11.44 10.51 2.52
CA GLY A 74 9.99 10.55 2.72
C GLY A 74 9.20 10.07 1.50
N THR A 75 9.84 10.01 0.33
CA THR A 75 9.28 9.46 -0.91
C THR A 75 9.12 7.94 -0.85
N ALA A 76 10.00 7.20 -0.17
CA ALA A 76 9.87 5.75 -0.01
C ALA A 76 8.77 5.39 0.99
N ALA A 77 8.71 6.13 2.12
CA ALA A 77 7.64 6.02 3.10
C ALA A 77 6.28 6.46 2.53
N ALA A 78 6.24 7.54 1.75
CA ALA A 78 5.07 8.00 1.03
C ALA A 78 4.65 7.04 -0.08
N ARG A 79 5.58 6.42 -0.83
CA ARG A 79 5.26 5.36 -1.80
C ARG A 79 4.69 4.10 -1.13
N LEU A 80 5.19 3.75 0.06
CA LEU A 80 4.61 2.72 0.91
C LEU A 80 3.21 3.08 1.40
N ALA A 81 2.99 4.34 1.78
CA ALA A 81 1.72 4.85 2.27
C ALA A 81 0.66 5.04 1.15
N LEU A 82 1.09 5.47 -0.04
CA LEU A 82 0.23 5.81 -1.17
C LEU A 82 -0.30 4.58 -1.91
N GLN A 83 0.27 3.39 -1.68
CA GLN A 83 -0.21 2.09 -2.16
C GLN A 83 -0.37 1.91 -3.68
N GLU A 84 -0.34 2.96 -4.53
CA GLU A 84 -0.03 3.04 -5.97
C GLU A 84 -0.08 4.51 -6.45
N PRO A 85 0.52 4.88 -7.61
CA PRO A 85 0.43 6.23 -8.17
C PRO A 85 -1.02 6.64 -8.47
N VAL A 86 -1.34 7.92 -8.23
CA VAL A 86 -2.68 8.53 -8.42
C VAL A 86 -3.23 8.36 -9.85
N GLU A 87 -2.37 7.98 -10.79
CA GLU A 87 -2.70 7.82 -12.21
C GLU A 87 -3.58 6.62 -12.49
N ILE A 88 -3.59 5.65 -11.58
CA ILE A 88 -4.55 4.55 -11.63
C ILE A 88 -5.95 5.04 -11.27
N LEU A 89 -6.06 5.94 -10.31
CA LEU A 89 -7.35 6.54 -9.92
C LEU A 89 -7.87 7.45 -11.04
N ARG A 90 -6.97 8.24 -11.65
CA ARG A 90 -7.33 9.11 -12.79
C ARG A 90 -7.75 8.31 -14.02
N GLY A 91 -7.10 7.19 -14.32
CA GLY A 91 -7.45 6.31 -15.44
C GLY A 91 -8.71 5.46 -15.23
N ALA A 92 -9.21 5.34 -13.99
CA ALA A 92 -10.44 4.63 -13.65
C ALA A 92 -11.69 5.52 -13.70
N LEU A 93 -11.53 6.84 -13.75
CA LEU A 93 -12.66 7.76 -13.98
C LEU A 93 -13.08 7.65 -15.46
N PRO A 94 -14.38 7.49 -15.77
CA PRO A 94 -14.85 7.53 -17.14
C PRO A 94 -14.49 8.88 -17.76
N ALA A 95 -14.00 8.86 -19.00
CA ALA A 95 -13.75 10.07 -19.77
C ALA A 95 -15.08 10.84 -19.93
N GLY A 96 -15.36 11.81 -19.06
CA GLY A 96 -16.62 12.55 -19.06
C GLY A 96 -17.10 13.13 -17.73
N ALA A 97 -16.39 12.95 -16.60
CA ALA A 97 -16.72 13.63 -15.35
C ALA A 97 -15.91 14.94 -15.20
N GLY A 98 -16.31 15.97 -15.95
CA GLY A 98 -15.85 17.36 -15.82
C GLY A 98 -17.05 18.28 -15.72
#